data_AF-A0AAU5NE48-F1
#
_entry.id   AF-A0AAU5NE48-F1
#
_cell.length_a   1.000
_cell.length_b   1.000
_cell.length_c   1.000
_cell.angle_alpha   90.00
_cell.angle_beta   90.00
_cell.angle_gamma   90.00
#
_symmetry.space_group_name_H-M   'P 1'
#
loop_
_entity.id
_entity.type
_entity.pdbx_description
1 polymer ?
#
loop_
_entity_poly.entity_id
_entity_poly.type
_entity_poly.pdbx_seq_one_letter_code
_entity_poly.pdbx_strand_id
1 'polypeptide(L)' 'MRRFPDDLVQAQREWSAAYRQLAARPGRTELRRRLHRLSTQVFFHPYWQRRRPDPSAWWELRHPAGPVSDERERLTG' A
#
# COMPACT_ATOMS: atom_id res chain seq x y z
N MET A 1 13.96 4.87 10.15
CA MET A 1 12.51 5.09 9.90
C MET A 1 12.34 6.18 8.85
N ARG A 2 11.86 5.84 7.66
CA ARG A 2 11.63 6.81 6.59
C ARG A 2 10.32 7.56 6.89
N ARG A 3 10.37 8.89 6.97
CA ARG A 3 9.17 9.70 7.19
C ARG A 3 8.46 9.89 5.85
N PHE A 4 7.41 9.12 5.63
CA PHE A 4 6.50 9.31 4.50
C PHE A 4 5.55 10.47 4.82
N PRO A 5 5.14 11.25 3.82
CA PRO A 5 4.16 12.31 4.04
C PRO A 5 2.78 11.70 4.31
N ASP A 6 1.99 12.36 5.17
CA ASP A 6 0.75 11.79 5.72
C ASP A 6 -0.31 11.53 4.63
N ASP A 7 -0.32 12.34 3.57
CA ASP A 7 -1.14 12.17 2.37
C ASP A 7 -0.86 10.82 1.67
N LEU A 8 0.40 10.45 1.52
CA LEU A 8 0.83 9.19 0.92
C LEU A 8 0.46 7.99 1.79
N VAL A 9 0.63 8.12 3.12
CA VAL A 9 0.25 7.09 4.09
C VAL A 9 -1.27 6.88 4.08
N GLN A 10 -2.06 7.96 4.03
CA GLN A 10 -3.52 7.87 3.96
C GLN A 10 -4.00 7.28 2.64
N ALA A 11 -3.43 7.70 1.51
CA ALA A 11 -3.76 7.14 0.21
C ALA A 11 -3.47 5.62 0.14
N GLN A 12 -2.36 5.16 0.74
CA GLN A 12 -2.05 3.74 0.85
C GLN A 12 -3.03 2.99 1.76
N ARG A 13 -3.43 3.58 2.90
CA ARG A 13 -4.43 2.98 3.81
C ARG A 13 -5.78 2.82 3.11
N GLU A 14 -6.24 3.85 2.40
CA GLU A 14 -7.45 3.80 1.59
C GLU A 14 -7.34 2.75 0.49
N TRP A 15 -6.19 2.63 -0.17
CA TRP A 15 -5.95 1.62 -1.20
C TRP A 15 -6.06 0.21 -0.63
N SER A 16 -5.42 -0.06 0.52
CA SER A 16 -5.49 -1.36 1.21
C SER A 16 -6.90 -1.68 1.73
N ALA A 17 -7.67 -0.68 2.15
CA ALA A 17 -9.07 -0.86 2.55
C ALA A 17 -9.95 -1.17 1.33
N ALA A 18 -9.78 -0.44 0.22
CA ALA A 18 -10.49 -0.69 -1.03
C ALA A 18 -10.15 -2.06 -1.62
N TYR A 19 -8.88 -2.47 -1.55
CA TYR A 19 -8.43 -3.80 -1.98
C TYR A 19 -9.07 -4.91 -1.13
N ARG A 20 -9.08 -4.78 0.21
CA ARG A 20 -9.75 -5.75 1.09
C ARG A 20 -11.25 -5.86 0.81
N GLN A 21 -11.92 -4.74 0.57
CA GLN A 21 -13.33 -4.73 0.19
C GLN A 21 -13.58 -5.39 -1.17
N LEU A 22 -12.67 -5.17 -2.14
CA LEU A 22 -12.73 -5.78 -3.47
C LEU A 22 -12.47 -7.29 -3.40
N ALA A 23 -11.47 -7.71 -2.62
CA ALA A 23 -11.13 -9.12 -2.41
C ALA A 23 -12.26 -9.88 -1.70
N ALA A 24 -12.95 -9.25 -0.76
CA ALA A 24 -14.09 -9.84 -0.07
C ALA A 24 -15.36 -9.90 -0.94
N ARG A 25 -15.53 -9.00 -1.91
CA ARG A 25 -16.70 -8.93 -2.79
C ARG A 25 -16.30 -8.56 -4.23
N PRO A 26 -15.89 -9.54 -5.05
CA PRO A 26 -15.60 -9.29 -6.46
C PRO A 26 -16.89 -8.91 -7.18
N GLY A 27 -16.93 -7.70 -7.77
CA GLY A 27 -18.10 -7.25 -8.55
C GLY A 27 -18.42 -5.75 -8.48
N ARG A 28 -17.75 -4.97 -7.62
CA ARG A 28 -17.95 -3.52 -7.55
C ARG A 28 -17.01 -2.77 -8.47
N THR A 29 -17.51 -2.40 -9.66
CA THR A 29 -16.81 -1.56 -10.64
C THR A 29 -16.33 -0.25 -10.01
N GLU A 30 -17.08 0.28 -9.06
CA GLU A 30 -16.78 1.48 -8.28
C GLU A 30 -15.52 1.31 -7.42
N LEU A 31 -15.36 0.16 -6.76
CA LEU A 31 -14.16 -0.15 -5.97
C LEU A 31 -12.93 -0.27 -6.87
N ARG A 32 -13.08 -0.89 -8.03
CA ARG A 32 -11.99 -1.01 -9.01
C ARG A 32 -11.58 0.36 -9.55
N ARG A 33 -12.53 1.23 -9.88
CA ARG A 33 -12.27 2.63 -10.29
C ARG A 33 -11.60 3.42 -9.17
N ARG A 34 -12.05 3.27 -7.92
CA ARG A 34 -11.44 3.93 -6.75
C ARG A 34 -10.01 3.46 -6.53
N LEU A 35 -9.74 2.16 -6.70
CA LEU A 35 -8.40 1.58 -6.57
C LEU A 35 -7.45 2.10 -7.65
N HIS A 36 -7.90 2.23 -8.89
CA HIS A 36 -7.11 2.87 -9.96
C HIS A 36 -6.81 4.34 -9.65
N ARG A 37 -7.80 5.12 -9.21
CA ARG A 37 -7.60 6.53 -8.85
C ARG A 37 -6.59 6.69 -7.71
N LEU A 38 -6.71 5.88 -6.66
CA LEU A 38 -5.77 5.87 -5.53
C LEU A 38 -4.37 5.43 -5.99
N SER A 39 -4.28 4.42 -6.86
CA SER A 39 -3.01 3.99 -7.45
C SER A 39 -2.34 5.13 -8.20
N THR A 40 -3.08 5.87 -9.05
CA THR A 40 -2.57 7.05 -9.76
C THR A 40 -2.12 8.14 -8.77
N GLN A 41 -2.90 8.42 -7.73
CA GLN A 41 -2.55 9.45 -6.74
C GLN A 41 -1.27 9.12 -5.96
N VAL A 42 -1.07 7.85 -5.59
CA VAL A 42 0.16 7.37 -4.95
C VAL A 42 1.31 7.37 -5.96
N PHE A 43 1.11 6.92 -7.19
CA PHE A 43 2.19 6.76 -8.18
C PHE A 43 2.71 8.08 -8.73
N PHE A 44 1.80 9.04 -8.96
CA PHE A 44 2.16 10.39 -9.44
C PHE A 44 2.47 11.36 -8.31
N HIS A 45 2.56 10.89 -7.06
CA HIS A 45 2.79 11.76 -5.91
C HIS A 45 4.11 12.56 -6.05
N PRO A 46 4.12 13.87 -5.72
CA PRO A 46 5.34 14.69 -5.79
C PRO A 46 6.51 14.14 -4.97
N TYR A 47 6.22 13.33 -3.95
CA TYR A 47 7.21 12.59 -3.16
C TYR A 47 8.12 11.72 -4.04
N TRP A 48 7.55 11.00 -5.02
CA TRP A 48 8.29 10.15 -5.97
C TRP A 48 8.91 10.93 -7.12
N GLN A 49 8.50 12.19 -7.33
CA GLN A 49 9.13 13.06 -8.31
C GLN A 49 10.37 13.74 -7.72
N ARG A 50 10.34 14.07 -6.42
CA ARG A 50 11.45 14.70 -5.68
C ARG A 50 12.55 13.72 -5.28
N ARG A 51 12.27 12.43 -5.22
CA ARG A 51 13.24 11.36 -4.96
C ARG A 51 13.09 10.33 -6.06
N ARG A 52 14.19 9.84 -6.64
CA ARG A 52 14.10 8.75 -7.63
C ARG A 52 13.15 7.67 -7.12
N PRO A 53 12.18 7.21 -7.93
CA PRO A 53 11.25 6.18 -7.51
C PRO A 53 12.05 4.94 -7.12
N ASP A 54 12.11 4.73 -5.81
CA ASP A 54 12.89 3.67 -5.21
C ASP A 54 11.94 2.48 -4.93
N PRO A 55 12.19 1.30 -5.54
CA PRO A 55 11.33 0.13 -5.35
C PRO A 55 11.23 -0.30 -3.88
N SER A 56 12.27 -0.06 -3.08
CA SER A 56 12.27 -0.44 -1.67
C SER A 56 11.34 0.46 -0.83
N ALA A 57 11.29 1.76 -1.10
CA ALA A 57 10.33 2.65 -0.44
C ALA A 57 8.87 2.32 -0.80
N TRP A 58 8.63 1.85 -2.03
CA TRP A 58 7.32 1.32 -2.42
C TRP A 58 6.93 0.08 -1.64
N TRP A 59 7.89 -0.82 -1.39
CA TRP A 59 7.69 -2.00 -0.55
C TRP A 59 7.45 -1.63 0.92
N GLU A 60 8.22 -0.70 1.49
CA GLU A 60 8.04 -0.17 2.85
C GLU A 60 6.68 0.53 3.05
N LEU A 61 6.19 1.25 2.03
CA LEU A 61 4.87 1.88 2.08
C LEU A 61 3.74 0.84 2.03
N ARG A 62 3.87 -0.18 1.17
CA ARG A 62 2.83 -1.20 0.95
C ARG A 62 2.77 -2.22 2.09
N HIS A 63 3.91 -2.45 2.72
CA HIS A 63 4.07 -3.24 3.94
C HIS A 63 4.58 -2.29 5.01
N PRO A 64 3.75 -1.35 5.52
CA PRO A 64 4.10 -0.71 6.76
C PRO A 64 4.24 -1.88 7.71
N ALA A 65 5.43 -2.13 8.25
CA ALA A 65 5.67 -3.31 9.07
C ALA A 65 4.52 -3.45 10.08
N GLY A 66 3.53 -4.30 9.72
CA GLY A 66 2.69 -4.93 10.70
C GLY A 66 3.68 -5.70 11.57
N PRO A 67 3.40 -5.87 12.87
CA PRO A 67 4.28 -6.63 13.74
C PRO A 67 4.72 -7.84 12.94
N VAL A 68 6.04 -7.93 12.68
CA VAL A 68 6.61 -9.04 11.94
C VAL A 68 6.06 -10.25 12.64
N SER A 69 5.06 -10.89 12.03
CA SER A 69 4.64 -12.20 12.44
C SER A 69 5.83 -13.05 12.07
N ASP A 70 6.74 -13.16 13.04
CA ASP A 70 7.68 -14.25 13.21
C ASP A 70 6.86 -15.55 13.26
N GLU A 71 6.35 -15.92 12.09
CA GLU A 71 5.66 -17.18 11.83
C GLU A 71 6.42 -17.91 10.72
N ARG A 72 7.76 -17.78 10.78
CA ARG A 72 8.75 -18.61 10.09
C ARG A 72 9.54 -19.48 11.06
N GLU A 73 9.21 -19.48 12.37
CA GLU A 73 9.93 -20.21 13.43
C GLU A 73 9.15 -21.40 14.03
N ARG A 74 8.18 -22.00 13.31
CA ARG A 74 7.39 -23.15 13.84
C ARG A 74 7.13 -24.32 12.88
N LEU A 75 7.88 -24.47 11.80
CA LEU A 75 7.72 -25.62 10.88
C LEU A 75 9.03 -26.32 10.52
N THR A 76 9.97 -26.39 11.47
CA THR A 76 11.04 -27.39 11.40
C THR A 76 11.39 -27.85 12.82
N GLY A 77 10.48 -28.63 13.38
CA GLY A 77 10.70 -29.50 14.54
C GLY A 77 10.56 -30.95 14.11
#